data_AF-A0A0K0G856-F1
#
_entry.id   AF-A0A0K0G856-F1
#
_cell.length_a   1.000
_cell.length_b   1.000
_cell.length_c   1.000
_cell.angle_alpha   90.00
_cell.angle_beta   90.00
_cell.angle_gamma   90.00
#
_symmetry.space_group_name_H-M   'P 1'
#
loop_
_entity.id
_entity.type
_entity.pdbx_description
1 polymer ?
#
loop_
_entity_poly.entity_id
_entity_poly.type
_entity_poly.pdbx_seq_one_letter_code
_entity_poly.pdbx_strand_id
1 'polypeptide(L)'
;MAKKEKDKNRKINPFLWFLFAVVIPVAVVISIVLVILNIAGFNTFDWLKEKGNNVPIVSNMISKDDEEPQQSTEMHLQKVIEEKDKKIEDLNQSMDDQEAQIQELEREITRLEKNDSDTKNIQETKELEEEDSNKKVKTVAKSYEKMAPEKAAEILENMSDRSSVVSILNAMSNDSRGEILQEMDPKKAAEVTKNLMEN
;
A
#
# COMPACT_ATOMS: atom_id res chain seq x y z
N MET A 1 -29.50 -19.73 -25.46
CA MET A 1 -28.73 -20.20 -26.64
C MET A 1 -27.47 -19.35 -26.74
N ALA A 2 -26.29 -19.97 -26.65
CA ALA A 2 -24.99 -19.29 -26.78
C ALA A 2 -24.43 -19.53 -28.19
N LYS A 3 -24.02 -18.46 -28.90
CA LYS A 3 -23.47 -18.53 -30.26
C LYS A 3 -21.95 -18.36 -30.20
N LYS A 4 -21.21 -19.43 -30.52
CA LYS A 4 -19.75 -19.41 -30.78
C LYS A 4 -19.50 -18.94 -32.21
N GLU A 5 -18.65 -17.93 -32.40
CA GLU A 5 -18.11 -17.52 -33.70
C GLU A 5 -16.95 -18.42 -34.12
N LYS A 6 -16.85 -18.66 -35.43
CA LYS A 6 -15.86 -19.50 -36.10
C LYS A 6 -14.74 -18.64 -36.70
N ASP A 7 -13.49 -19.02 -36.43
CA ASP A 7 -12.27 -18.49 -37.03
C ASP A 7 -12.24 -18.60 -38.56
N LYS A 8 -11.87 -17.51 -39.24
CA LYS A 8 -11.64 -17.45 -40.69
C LYS A 8 -10.15 -17.39 -40.99
N ASN A 9 -9.65 -18.46 -41.59
CA ASN A 9 -8.30 -18.62 -42.14
C ASN A 9 -8.09 -17.65 -43.32
N ARG A 10 -7.21 -16.64 -43.15
CA ARG A 10 -6.86 -15.66 -44.21
C ARG A 10 -5.73 -16.22 -45.08
N LYS A 11 -6.02 -16.46 -46.36
CA LYS A 11 -5.02 -16.82 -47.37
C LYS A 11 -4.05 -15.65 -47.56
N ILE A 12 -2.78 -15.85 -47.19
CA ILE A 12 -1.70 -14.86 -47.39
C ILE A 12 -1.31 -14.87 -48.87
N ASN A 13 -1.13 -13.70 -49.49
CA ASN A 13 -0.78 -13.57 -50.90
C ASN A 13 0.58 -14.23 -51.18
N PRO A 14 0.68 -15.16 -52.15
CA PRO A 14 1.91 -15.94 -52.39
C PRO A 14 3.12 -15.06 -52.78
N PHE A 15 2.87 -13.91 -53.40
CA PHE A 15 3.90 -12.91 -53.68
C PHE A 15 4.44 -12.23 -52.42
N LEU A 16 3.57 -11.90 -51.45
CA LEU A 16 4.01 -11.36 -50.16
C LEU A 16 4.82 -12.40 -49.40
N TRP A 17 4.40 -13.66 -49.44
CA TRP A 17 5.13 -14.76 -48.80
C TRP A 17 6.52 -14.94 -49.43
N PHE A 18 6.63 -14.88 -50.76
CA PHE A 18 7.92 -14.94 -51.46
C PHE A 18 8.82 -13.73 -51.15
N LEU A 19 8.27 -12.50 -51.12
CA LEU A 19 9.02 -11.30 -50.76
C LEU A 19 9.60 -11.45 -49.36
N PHE A 20 8.80 -11.85 -48.37
CA PHE A 20 9.30 -12.06 -47.01
C PHE A 20 10.30 -13.22 -46.94
N ALA A 21 10.09 -14.31 -47.68
CA ALA A 21 11.00 -15.46 -47.72
C ALA A 21 12.38 -15.13 -48.32
N VAL A 22 12.49 -14.10 -49.18
CA VAL A 22 13.77 -13.69 -49.78
C VAL A 22 14.37 -12.46 -49.09
N VAL A 23 13.55 -11.45 -48.78
CA VAL A 23 14.01 -10.18 -48.19
C VAL A 23 14.45 -10.36 -46.75
N ILE A 24 13.75 -11.16 -45.94
CA ILE A 24 14.13 -11.34 -44.52
C ILE A 24 15.51 -12.01 -44.42
N PRO A 25 15.80 -13.16 -45.10
CA PRO A 25 17.13 -13.75 -45.03
C PRO A 25 18.24 -12.83 -45.52
N VAL A 26 17.99 -12.08 -46.61
CA VAL A 26 18.97 -11.12 -47.15
C VAL A 26 19.21 -9.97 -46.16
N ALA A 27 18.17 -9.44 -45.51
CA ALA A 27 18.30 -8.40 -44.50
C ALA A 27 19.11 -8.86 -43.27
N VAL A 28 18.94 -10.12 -42.85
CA VAL A 28 19.72 -10.69 -41.74
C VAL A 28 21.20 -10.79 -42.10
N VAL A 29 21.52 -11.25 -43.32
CA VAL A 29 22.92 -11.31 -43.80
C VAL A 29 23.53 -9.92 -43.85
N ILE A 30 22.82 -8.93 -44.39
CA ILE A 30 23.27 -7.53 -44.44
C ILE A 30 23.50 -6.98 -43.02
N SER A 31 22.60 -7.26 -42.09
CA SER A 31 22.72 -6.81 -40.70
C SER A 31 23.97 -7.38 -40.02
N ILE A 32 24.29 -8.65 -40.24
CA ILE A 32 25.51 -9.28 -39.68
C ILE A 32 26.76 -8.62 -40.26
N VAL A 33 26.79 -8.37 -41.57
CA VAL A 33 27.91 -7.69 -42.24
C VAL A 33 28.10 -6.27 -41.67
N LEU A 34 27.02 -5.51 -41.46
CA LEU A 34 27.10 -4.17 -40.89
C LEU A 34 27.68 -4.17 -39.47
N VAL A 35 27.31 -5.14 -38.64
CA VAL A 35 27.85 -5.29 -37.28
C VAL A 35 29.35 -5.62 -37.33
N ILE A 36 29.76 -6.54 -38.19
CA ILE A 36 31.19 -6.90 -38.36
C ILE A 36 32.01 -5.70 -38.83
N LEU A 37 31.50 -4.95 -39.82
CA LEU A 37 32.16 -3.75 -40.34
C LEU A 37 32.26 -2.65 -39.28
N ASN A 38 31.21 -2.45 -38.48
CA ASN A 38 31.22 -1.49 -37.39
C ASN A 38 32.28 -1.84 -36.32
N ILE A 39 32.37 -3.12 -35.92
CA ILE A 39 33.38 -3.59 -34.95
C ILE A 39 34.81 -3.46 -35.53
N ALA A 40 34.99 -3.70 -36.83
CA ALA A 40 36.26 -3.56 -37.51
C ALA A 40 36.68 -2.09 -37.78
N GLY A 41 35.88 -1.11 -37.32
CA GLY A 41 36.18 0.32 -37.47
C GLY A 41 35.94 0.88 -38.87
N PHE A 42 35.25 0.14 -39.74
CA PHE A 42 34.85 0.64 -41.06
C PHE A 42 33.57 1.46 -40.94
N ASN A 43 33.60 2.68 -41.46
CA ASN A 43 32.43 3.54 -41.44
C ASN A 43 31.42 3.11 -42.52
N THR A 44 30.41 2.33 -42.11
CA THR A 44 29.39 1.75 -43.03
C THR A 44 28.66 2.80 -43.86
N PHE A 45 28.59 4.05 -43.38
CA PHE A 45 28.00 5.19 -44.07
C PHE A 45 28.86 5.69 -45.24
N ASP A 46 30.19 5.74 -45.07
CA ASP A 46 31.12 6.17 -46.13
C ASP A 46 31.19 5.15 -47.25
N TRP A 47 31.18 3.85 -46.90
CA TRP A 47 31.07 2.77 -47.88
C TRP A 47 29.75 2.83 -48.68
N LEU A 48 28.64 3.17 -48.02
CA LEU A 48 27.35 3.36 -48.68
C LEU A 48 27.37 4.57 -49.62
N LYS A 49 28.06 5.66 -49.26
CA LYS A 49 28.26 6.82 -50.15
C LYS A 49 29.13 6.50 -51.35
N GLU A 50 30.22 5.75 -51.16
CA GLU A 50 31.16 5.40 -52.24
C GLU A 50 30.58 4.39 -53.24
N LYS A 51 29.78 3.42 -52.78
CA LYS A 51 29.22 2.35 -53.61
C LYS A 51 27.73 2.55 -53.97
N GLY A 52 27.03 3.49 -53.32
CA GLY A 52 25.58 3.72 -53.47
C GLY A 52 25.15 4.41 -54.76
N ASN A 53 26.08 5.00 -55.51
CA ASN A 53 25.80 5.66 -56.80
C ASN A 53 25.29 4.71 -57.91
N ASN A 54 25.44 3.38 -57.74
CA ASN A 54 25.07 2.39 -58.76
C ASN A 54 23.81 1.56 -58.41
N VAL A 55 23.11 1.91 -57.32
CA VAL A 55 21.89 1.20 -56.91
C VAL A 55 20.68 2.15 -57.09
N PRO A 56 19.76 1.87 -58.03
CA PRO A 56 18.66 2.77 -58.40
C PRO A 56 17.76 3.22 -57.23
N ILE A 57 17.74 2.47 -56.13
CA ILE A 57 16.83 2.66 -55.01
C ILE A 57 17.33 3.74 -54.02
N VAL A 58 18.64 4.02 -53.96
CA VAL A 58 19.24 4.94 -52.95
C VAL A 58 19.80 6.24 -53.53
N SER A 59 19.96 6.33 -54.85
CA SER A 59 20.53 7.51 -55.53
C SER A 59 19.68 8.78 -55.38
N ASN A 60 18.35 8.66 -55.30
CA ASN A 60 17.45 9.82 -55.20
C ASN A 60 17.42 10.48 -53.82
N MET A 61 18.03 9.88 -52.79
CA MET A 61 17.99 10.40 -51.42
C MET A 61 19.33 11.01 -50.98
N ILE A 62 20.42 10.76 -51.72
CA ILE A 62 21.77 11.23 -51.37
C ILE A 62 22.15 12.55 -52.08
N SER A 63 21.58 12.85 -53.25
CA SER A 63 22.00 14.00 -54.07
C SER A 63 21.33 15.33 -53.73
N LYS A 64 20.75 15.50 -52.53
CA LYS A 64 20.04 16.73 -52.13
C LYS A 64 20.57 17.42 -50.86
N ASP A 65 21.70 16.99 -50.32
CA ASP A 65 22.26 17.53 -49.06
C ASP A 65 23.70 18.05 -49.20
N ASP A 66 24.09 18.54 -50.37
CA ASP A 66 25.26 19.41 -50.50
C ASP A 66 24.74 20.85 -50.67
N GLU A 67 24.84 21.63 -49.59
CA GLU A 67 24.50 23.06 -49.41
C GLU A 67 23.09 23.40 -48.84
N GLU A 68 22.94 23.31 -47.51
CA GLU A 68 21.94 24.07 -46.72
C GLU A 68 22.69 24.93 -45.66
N PRO A 69 22.20 26.14 -45.33
CA PRO A 69 22.99 27.17 -44.66
C PRO A 69 23.22 26.85 -43.18
N GLN A 70 24.48 26.89 -42.71
CA GLN A 70 24.89 26.64 -41.32
C GLN A 70 24.03 27.34 -40.24
N GLN A 71 23.39 28.46 -40.56
CA GLN A 71 22.46 29.18 -39.67
C GLN A 71 21.18 28.41 -39.30
N SER A 72 20.64 27.54 -40.17
CA SER A 72 19.40 26.79 -39.89
C SER A 72 19.64 25.65 -38.89
N THR A 73 20.79 24.98 -39.01
CA THR A 73 21.22 23.90 -38.10
C THR A 73 21.56 24.43 -36.71
N GLU A 74 22.26 25.56 -36.60
CA GLU A 74 22.57 26.19 -35.31
C GLU A 74 21.30 26.66 -34.58
N MET A 75 20.34 27.25 -35.30
CA MET A 75 19.05 27.66 -34.74
C MET A 75 18.22 26.46 -34.25
N HIS A 76 18.21 25.36 -35.00
CA HIS A 76 17.54 24.13 -34.57
C HIS A 76 18.21 23.53 -33.33
N LEU A 77 19.55 23.53 -33.28
CA LEU A 77 20.30 22.99 -32.15
C LEU A 77 20.09 23.82 -30.86
N GLN A 78 20.03 25.16 -30.98
CA GLN A 78 19.69 26.05 -29.87
C GLN A 78 18.27 25.80 -29.33
N LYS A 79 17.28 25.62 -30.22
CA LYS A 79 15.92 25.28 -29.79
C LYS A 79 15.85 23.94 -29.05
N VAL A 80 16.60 22.94 -29.51
CA VAL A 80 16.67 21.64 -28.83
C VAL A 80 17.33 21.78 -27.47
N ILE A 81 18.40 22.57 -27.34
CA ILE A 81 19.05 22.85 -26.05
C ILE A 81 18.06 23.54 -25.10
N GLU A 82 17.37 24.59 -25.56
CA GLU A 82 16.39 25.32 -24.76
C GLU A 82 15.22 24.44 -24.30
N GLU A 83 14.71 23.55 -25.18
CA GLU A 83 13.68 22.57 -24.82
C GLU A 83 14.18 21.53 -23.81
N LYS A 84 15.45 21.11 -23.93
CA LYS A 84 16.08 20.17 -22.99
C LYS A 84 16.35 20.81 -21.64
N ASP A 85 16.80 22.06 -21.60
CA ASP A 85 17.03 22.81 -20.37
C ASP A 85 15.71 23.01 -19.62
N LYS A 86 14.64 23.39 -20.33
CA LYS A 86 13.30 23.46 -19.75
C LYS A 86 12.84 22.11 -19.21
N LYS A 87 13.13 21.01 -19.93
CA LYS A 87 12.76 19.67 -19.46
C LYS A 87 13.54 19.25 -18.22
N ILE A 88 14.81 19.65 -18.11
CA ILE A 88 15.65 19.43 -16.93
C ILE A 88 15.10 20.24 -15.75
N GLU A 89 14.70 21.50 -15.96
CA GLU A 89 14.08 22.34 -14.94
C GLU A 89 12.76 21.73 -14.43
N ASP A 90 11.86 21.32 -15.33
CA ASP A 90 10.61 20.65 -14.98
C ASP A 90 10.86 19.34 -14.20
N LEU A 91 11.88 18.57 -14.59
CA LEU A 91 12.24 17.32 -13.92
C LEU A 91 12.80 17.59 -12.52
N ASN A 92 13.69 18.58 -12.37
CA ASN A 92 14.25 18.95 -11.07
C ASN A 92 13.15 19.44 -10.13
N GLN A 93 12.23 20.28 -10.63
CA GLN A 93 11.09 20.73 -9.84
C GLN A 93 10.20 19.55 -9.41
N SER A 94 9.92 18.60 -10.32
CA SER A 94 9.16 17.41 -9.97
C SER A 94 9.88 16.51 -8.96
N MET A 95 11.22 16.47 -8.98
CA MET A 95 12.01 15.74 -7.98
C MET A 95 11.91 16.40 -6.61
N ASP A 96 12.03 17.73 -6.55
CA ASP A 96 11.88 18.49 -5.30
C ASP A 96 10.49 18.31 -4.68
N ASP A 97 9.43 18.36 -5.51
CA ASP A 97 8.05 18.13 -5.09
C ASP A 97 7.82 16.69 -4.57
N GLN A 98 8.48 15.71 -5.18
CA GLN A 98 8.43 14.31 -4.72
C GLN A 98 9.20 14.13 -3.42
N GLU A 99 10.36 14.75 -3.27
CA GLU A 99 11.16 14.69 -2.05
C GLU A 99 10.44 15.35 -0.87
N ALA A 100 9.75 16.48 -1.10
CA ALA A 100 8.89 17.10 -0.11
C ALA A 100 7.72 16.20 0.31
N GLN A 101 7.09 15.49 -0.64
CA GLN A 101 6.02 14.52 -0.34
C GLN A 101 6.54 13.32 0.45
N ILE A 102 7.72 12.80 0.12
CA ILE A 102 8.34 11.69 0.85
C ILE A 102 8.60 12.11 2.30
N GLN A 103 9.18 13.29 2.53
CA GLN A 103 9.42 13.80 3.88
C GLN A 103 8.12 13.98 4.68
N GLU A 104 7.04 14.43 4.04
CA GLU A 104 5.75 14.56 4.73
C GLU A 104 5.16 13.20 5.09
N LEU A 105 5.20 12.23 4.17
CA LEU A 105 4.75 10.87 4.43
C LEU A 105 5.58 10.19 5.53
N GLU A 106 6.89 10.38 5.57
CA GLU A 106 7.77 9.87 6.64
C GLU A 106 7.41 10.48 8.01
N ARG A 107 7.14 11.80 8.04
CA ARG A 107 6.64 12.47 9.27
C ARG A 107 5.30 11.90 9.71
N GLU A 108 4.39 11.66 8.77
CA GLU A 108 3.08 11.10 9.09
C GLU A 108 3.17 9.66 9.60
N ILE A 109 3.98 8.81 8.97
CA ILE A 109 4.26 7.44 9.44
C ILE A 109 4.79 7.48 10.87
N THR A 110 5.81 8.31 11.13
CA THR A 110 6.41 8.46 12.48
C THR A 110 5.36 8.90 13.51
N ARG A 111 4.46 9.82 13.15
CA ARG A 111 3.37 10.29 14.01
C ARG A 111 2.36 9.17 14.31
N LEU A 112 1.96 8.41 13.29
CA LEU A 112 1.02 7.30 13.44
C LEU A 112 1.61 6.17 14.29
N GLU A 113 2.86 5.78 14.04
CA GLU A 113 3.56 4.76 14.83
C GLU A 113 3.66 5.14 16.31
N LYS A 114 3.92 6.42 16.60
CA LYS A 114 3.94 6.92 17.97
C LYS A 114 2.56 6.87 18.63
N ASN A 115 1.51 7.32 17.93
CA ASN A 115 0.14 7.25 18.44
C ASN A 115 -0.31 5.81 18.71
N ASP A 116 0.04 4.86 17.83
CA ASP A 116 -0.28 3.45 17.99
C ASP A 116 0.49 2.82 19.15
N SER A 117 1.77 3.20 19.32
CA SER A 117 2.61 2.74 20.43
C SER A 117 2.10 3.26 21.78
N ASP A 118 1.75 4.54 21.85
CA ASP A 118 1.21 5.15 23.07
C ASP A 118 -0.17 4.53 23.41
N THR A 119 -1.00 4.26 22.41
CA THR A 119 -2.31 3.60 22.60
C THR A 119 -2.16 2.16 23.09
N LYS A 120 -1.26 1.36 22.51
CA LYS A 120 -1.03 -0.04 22.91
C LYS A 120 -0.50 -0.17 24.34
N ASN A 121 0.48 0.65 24.72
CA ASN A 121 1.06 0.60 26.07
C ASN A 121 0.04 0.98 27.15
N ILE A 122 -0.85 1.94 26.87
CA ILE A 122 -1.93 2.32 27.80
C ILE A 122 -2.99 1.21 27.89
N GLN A 123 -3.32 0.56 26.76
CA GLN A 123 -4.30 -0.52 26.71
C GLN A 123 -3.82 -1.76 27.49
N GLU A 124 -2.58 -2.21 27.27
CA GLU A 124 -2.01 -3.37 27.96
C GLU A 124 -1.88 -3.14 29.47
N THR A 125 -1.50 -1.94 29.90
CA THR A 125 -1.38 -1.61 31.33
C THR A 125 -2.76 -1.62 32.00
N LYS A 126 -3.79 -1.06 31.35
CA LYS A 126 -5.16 -1.07 31.87
C LYS A 126 -5.76 -2.47 31.94
N GLU A 127 -5.55 -3.29 30.91
CA GLU A 127 -6.06 -4.66 30.88
C GLU A 127 -5.44 -5.52 32.00
N LEU A 128 -4.15 -5.37 32.27
CA LEU A 128 -3.47 -6.06 33.37
C LEU A 128 -3.96 -5.58 34.75
N GLU A 129 -4.17 -4.27 34.93
CA GLU A 129 -4.71 -3.71 36.17
C GLU A 129 -6.17 -4.12 36.42
N GLU A 130 -6.99 -4.16 35.37
CA GLU A 130 -8.37 -4.63 35.43
C GLU A 130 -8.46 -6.12 35.71
N GLU A 131 -7.60 -6.95 35.11
CA GLU A 131 -7.58 -8.39 35.34
C GLU A 131 -7.19 -8.72 36.80
N ASP A 132 -6.18 -8.05 37.35
CA ASP A 132 -5.77 -8.22 38.75
C ASP A 132 -6.83 -7.70 39.73
N SER A 133 -7.47 -6.58 39.42
CA SER A 133 -8.56 -6.04 40.22
C SER A 133 -9.77 -6.98 40.22
N ASN A 134 -10.14 -7.53 39.06
CA ASN A 134 -11.24 -8.48 38.93
C ASN A 134 -10.94 -9.81 39.67
N LYS A 135 -9.70 -10.30 39.62
CA LYS A 135 -9.26 -11.47 40.41
C LYS A 135 -9.40 -11.23 41.92
N LYS A 136 -9.04 -10.04 42.41
CA LYS A 136 -9.19 -9.67 43.83
C LYS A 136 -10.67 -9.61 44.22
N VAL A 137 -11.50 -8.93 43.44
CA VAL A 137 -12.96 -8.85 43.69
C VAL A 137 -13.59 -10.24 43.71
N LYS A 138 -13.27 -11.11 42.75
CA LYS A 138 -13.77 -12.48 42.70
C LYS A 138 -13.35 -13.33 43.91
N THR A 139 -12.14 -13.11 44.42
CA THR A 139 -11.66 -13.81 45.63
C THR A 139 -12.42 -13.37 46.87
N VAL A 140 -12.70 -12.06 46.98
CA VAL A 140 -13.52 -11.51 48.06
C VAL A 140 -14.97 -12.00 47.94
N ALA A 141 -15.55 -11.98 46.75
CA ALA A 141 -16.90 -12.49 46.50
C ALA A 141 -17.05 -13.95 46.93
N LYS A 142 -16.11 -14.82 46.58
CA LYS A 142 -16.08 -16.23 47.05
C LYS A 142 -16.01 -16.38 48.57
N SER A 143 -15.47 -15.39 49.28
CA SER A 143 -15.43 -15.41 50.75
C SER A 143 -16.82 -15.09 51.33
N TYR A 144 -17.54 -14.15 50.70
CA TYR A 144 -18.93 -13.85 51.06
C TYR A 144 -19.90 -14.97 50.67
N GLU A 145 -19.71 -15.64 49.52
CA GLU A 145 -20.52 -16.81 49.12
C GLU A 145 -20.45 -17.96 50.14
N LYS A 146 -19.31 -18.13 50.80
CA LYS A 146 -19.11 -19.17 51.82
C LYS A 146 -19.57 -18.74 53.21
N MET A 147 -19.90 -17.46 53.38
CA MET A 147 -20.38 -16.91 54.64
C MET A 147 -21.88 -17.18 54.78
N ALA A 148 -22.39 -17.25 56.01
CA ALA A 148 -23.83 -17.31 56.23
C ALA A 148 -24.52 -16.09 55.57
N PRO A 149 -25.60 -16.26 54.78
CA PRO A 149 -26.22 -15.17 54.02
C PRO A 149 -26.59 -13.95 54.87
N GLU A 150 -27.16 -14.18 56.06
CA GLU A 150 -27.51 -13.12 57.02
C GLU A 150 -26.29 -12.28 57.45
N LYS A 151 -25.14 -12.93 57.68
CA LYS A 151 -23.90 -12.24 58.06
C LYS A 151 -23.25 -11.53 56.90
N ALA A 152 -23.31 -12.11 55.70
CA ALA A 152 -22.87 -11.42 54.50
C ALA A 152 -23.71 -10.17 54.25
N ALA A 153 -25.03 -10.27 54.36
CA ALA A 153 -25.96 -9.14 54.22
C ALA A 153 -25.64 -8.03 55.22
N GLU A 154 -25.53 -8.38 56.52
CA GLU A 154 -25.19 -7.42 57.60
C GLU A 154 -23.88 -6.67 57.30
N ILE A 155 -22.83 -7.36 56.85
CA ILE A 155 -21.54 -6.71 56.55
C ILE A 155 -21.64 -5.81 55.30
N LEU A 156 -22.22 -6.33 54.21
CA LEU A 156 -22.33 -5.60 52.95
C LEU A 156 -23.19 -4.34 53.09
N GLU A 157 -24.26 -4.42 53.89
CA GLU A 157 -25.13 -3.30 54.20
C GLU A 157 -24.50 -2.15 54.98
N ASN A 158 -23.47 -2.46 55.77
CA ASN A 158 -22.74 -1.49 56.58
C ASN A 158 -21.48 -0.97 55.86
N MET A 159 -21.22 -1.44 54.64
CA MET A 159 -20.11 -0.97 53.83
C MET A 159 -20.41 0.42 53.25
N SER A 160 -19.53 1.39 53.52
CA SER A 160 -19.72 2.78 53.06
C SER A 160 -19.64 2.90 51.53
N ASP A 161 -18.80 2.08 50.89
CA ASP A 161 -18.60 2.09 49.45
C ASP A 161 -19.58 1.14 48.74
N ARG A 162 -20.64 1.73 48.19
CA ARG A 162 -21.68 1.02 47.42
C ARG A 162 -21.13 0.37 46.16
N SER A 163 -20.12 0.95 45.52
CA SER A 163 -19.56 0.42 44.27
C SER A 163 -18.84 -0.92 44.50
N SER A 164 -18.12 -1.03 45.63
CA SER A 164 -17.53 -2.28 46.08
C SER A 164 -18.58 -3.35 46.38
N VAL A 165 -19.69 -3.00 47.03
CA VAL A 165 -20.80 -3.94 47.29
C VAL A 165 -21.36 -4.51 46.00
N VAL A 166 -21.67 -3.65 45.03
CA VAL A 166 -22.16 -4.05 43.71
C VAL A 166 -21.16 -4.95 42.99
N SER A 167 -19.87 -4.60 43.03
CA SER A 167 -18.80 -5.40 42.40
C SER A 167 -18.68 -6.80 43.01
N ILE A 168 -18.76 -6.90 44.34
CA ILE A 168 -18.74 -8.16 45.07
C ILE A 168 -19.97 -9.02 44.72
N LEU A 169 -21.17 -8.43 44.71
CA LEU A 169 -22.41 -9.11 44.36
C LEU A 169 -22.47 -9.54 42.89
N ASN A 170 -21.89 -8.77 41.96
CA ASN A 170 -21.79 -9.16 40.56
C ASN A 170 -20.81 -10.31 40.34
N ALA A 171 -19.73 -10.38 41.13
CA ALA A 171 -18.70 -11.40 40.99
C ALA A 171 -19.05 -12.75 41.65
N MET A 172 -20.16 -12.84 42.39
CA MET A 172 -20.68 -14.08 42.97
C MET A 172 -21.75 -14.74 42.10
N SER A 173 -22.07 -15.99 42.43
CA SER A 173 -23.15 -16.76 41.81
C SER A 173 -24.52 -16.09 42.02
N ASN A 174 -25.43 -16.29 41.06
CA ASN A 174 -26.78 -15.73 41.12
C ASN A 174 -27.54 -16.22 42.36
N ASP A 175 -27.33 -17.47 42.76
CA ASP A 175 -27.99 -18.09 43.91
C ASP A 175 -27.52 -17.43 45.21
N SER A 176 -26.20 -17.37 45.44
CA SER A 176 -25.64 -16.70 46.63
C SER A 176 -26.00 -15.22 46.68
N ARG A 177 -26.02 -14.53 45.53
CA ARG A 177 -26.50 -13.13 45.45
C ARG A 177 -27.96 -13.02 45.87
N GLY A 178 -28.81 -13.93 45.39
CA GLY A 178 -30.23 -13.97 45.76
C GLY A 178 -30.44 -14.20 47.25
N GLU A 179 -29.72 -15.17 47.82
CA GLU A 179 -29.77 -15.49 49.25
C GLU A 179 -29.32 -14.30 50.12
N ILE A 180 -28.24 -13.62 49.74
CA ILE A 180 -27.75 -12.45 50.49
C ILE A 180 -28.73 -11.28 50.34
N LEU A 181 -29.23 -10.99 49.13
CA LEU A 181 -30.21 -9.92 48.91
C LEU A 181 -31.52 -10.17 49.67
N GLN A 182 -31.91 -11.43 49.88
CA GLN A 182 -33.08 -11.80 50.68
C GLN A 182 -32.92 -11.40 52.15
N GLU A 183 -31.72 -11.54 52.71
CA GLU A 183 -31.43 -11.22 54.11
C GLU A 183 -31.12 -9.73 54.34
N MET A 184 -31.09 -8.92 53.28
CA MET A 184 -30.85 -7.48 53.38
C MET A 184 -32.12 -6.68 53.75
N ASP A 185 -31.94 -5.48 54.31
CA ASP A 185 -32.98 -4.46 54.45
C ASP A 185 -33.59 -4.19 53.06
N PRO A 186 -34.93 -4.25 52.92
CA PRO A 186 -35.59 -4.13 51.63
C PRO A 186 -35.25 -2.85 50.84
N LYS A 187 -34.98 -1.74 51.53
CA LYS A 187 -34.62 -0.48 50.85
C LYS A 187 -33.20 -0.55 50.29
N LYS A 188 -32.26 -1.08 51.07
CA LYS A 188 -30.87 -1.26 50.62
C LYS A 188 -30.77 -2.30 49.51
N ALA A 189 -31.49 -3.42 49.63
CA ALA A 189 -31.56 -4.44 48.59
C ALA A 189 -32.06 -3.85 47.26
N ALA A 190 -33.11 -3.02 47.29
CA ALA A 190 -33.62 -2.34 46.10
C ALA A 190 -32.60 -1.35 45.50
N GLU A 191 -31.90 -0.57 46.34
CA GLU A 191 -30.86 0.37 45.91
C GLU A 191 -29.70 -0.36 45.21
N VAL A 192 -29.20 -1.43 45.81
CA VAL A 192 -28.11 -2.22 45.26
C VAL A 192 -28.54 -2.95 43.98
N THR A 193 -29.77 -3.47 43.93
CA THR A 193 -30.33 -4.10 42.72
C THR A 193 -30.43 -3.13 41.57
N LYS A 194 -30.85 -1.88 41.83
CA LYS A 194 -30.85 -0.83 40.81
C LYS A 194 -29.43 -0.60 40.27
N ASN A 195 -28.44 -0.45 41.14
CA ASN A 195 -27.05 -0.22 40.74
C ASN A 195 -26.45 -1.42 39.97
N LEU A 196 -26.89 -2.65 40.27
CA LEU A 196 -26.48 -3.85 39.51
C LEU A 196 -26.99 -3.84 38.06
N MET A 197 -28.10 -3.14 37.77
CA MET A 197 -28.67 -3.03 36.43
C MET A 197 -28.09 -1.86 35.62
N GLU A 198 -27.56 -0.83 36.30
CA GLU A 198 -27.00 0.38 35.67
C GLU A 198 -25.50 0.23 35.30
N ASN A 199 -24.86 -0.87 35.72
CA ASN A 199 -23.47 -1.22 35.43
C ASN A 199 -23.32 -2.04 34.15
#